data_AF-A0A2I2GKW6-F1
#
_entry.id   AF-A0A2I2GKW6-F1
#
_cell.length_a   1.000
_cell.length_b   1.000
_cell.length_c   1.000
_cell.angle_alpha   90.00
_cell.angle_beta   90.00
_cell.angle_gamma   90.00
#
_symmetry.space_group_name_H-M   'P 1'
#
loop_
_entity.id
_entity.type
_entity.pdbx_description
1 polymer ?
#
loop_
_entity_poly.entity_id
_entity_poly.type
_entity_poly.pdbx_seq_one_letter_code
_entity_poly.pdbx_strand_id
1 'polypeptide(L)'
;MATIMVDLRPKFPVAGEKRSVLSRRQVYGALDWLAGFHGRSWDWLPKDLDQCVLPPLEESRRRQSTGKTGGRGLWLNGGYTYLATRRKEYASLVEDTDSEWSGALCGVPEGSSLSVAEMVALFLTPCGRSVESYIHGDVKSENLFTTNDGDKVAFFDFQYVGLGLGVCDLAKLFTCSVPLDLLVDDADELLPEQLEMQNGEQELLQRYRSSLLRDEASDRYDWETLKRHWETALVDWCRFQASWGFWGNTEWLEARVRSILSDQQWRDWLHRSISSQSA
;
A
#
# COMPACT_ATOMS: atom_id res chain seq x y z
N MET A 1 21.76 -10.16 13.77
CA MET A 1 20.44 -10.20 13.15
C MET A 1 19.84 -11.54 13.49
N ALA A 2 18.74 -11.58 14.24
CA ALA A 2 18.06 -12.83 14.56
C ALA A 2 16.91 -13.00 13.58
N THR A 3 17.02 -13.96 12.66
CA THR A 3 15.88 -14.39 11.86
C THR A 3 14.93 -15.14 12.79
N ILE A 4 13.73 -14.60 12.99
CA ILE A 4 12.69 -15.30 13.75
C ILE A 4 12.08 -16.35 12.81
N MET A 5 12.34 -17.62 13.09
CA MET A 5 11.74 -18.75 12.37
C MET A 5 10.74 -19.44 13.28
N VAL A 6 9.46 -19.39 12.91
CA VAL A 6 8.38 -20.08 13.62
C VAL A 6 7.62 -20.93 12.62
N ASP A 7 7.39 -22.19 12.95
CA ASP A 7 6.53 -23.05 12.16
C ASP A 7 5.06 -22.68 12.38
N LEU A 8 4.42 -22.07 11.37
CA LEU A 8 3.02 -21.67 11.42
C LEU A 8 2.05 -22.83 11.15
N ARG A 9 2.50 -23.90 10.50
CA ARG A 9 1.65 -25.00 10.01
C ARG A 9 0.82 -25.70 11.08
N PRO A 10 1.31 -25.91 12.32
CA PRO A 10 0.50 -26.52 13.38
C PRO A 10 -0.79 -25.74 13.71
N LYS A 11 -0.80 -24.42 13.51
CA LYS A 11 -1.97 -23.55 13.78
C LYS A 11 -2.66 -23.08 12.50
N PHE A 12 -1.93 -22.94 11.41
CA PHE A 12 -2.39 -22.43 10.12
C PHE A 12 -1.95 -23.42 9.02
N PRO A 13 -2.62 -24.57 8.88
CA PRO A 13 -2.17 -25.66 8.01
C PRO A 13 -2.42 -25.40 6.52
N VAL A 14 -3.26 -24.43 6.16
CA VAL A 14 -3.64 -24.17 4.77
C VAL A 14 -2.75 -23.06 4.20
N ALA A 15 -1.84 -23.41 3.30
CA ALA A 15 -1.03 -22.45 2.54
C ALA A 15 -1.90 -21.65 1.56
N GLY A 16 -1.59 -20.38 1.35
CA GLY A 16 -2.18 -19.60 0.26
C GLY A 16 -1.61 -19.93 -1.13
N GLU A 17 -0.67 -20.87 -1.24
CA GLU A 17 -0.16 -21.36 -2.51
C GLU A 17 -1.16 -22.33 -3.18
N LYS A 18 -1.50 -22.06 -4.46
CA LYS A 18 -2.41 -22.80 -5.39
C LYS A 18 -3.80 -22.20 -5.66
N ARG A 19 -4.13 -21.00 -5.19
CA ARG A 19 -5.31 -20.25 -5.65
C ARG A 19 -4.95 -18.78 -5.78
N SER A 20 -4.92 -18.26 -7.00
CA SER A 20 -4.56 -16.87 -7.31
C SER A 20 -5.49 -15.81 -6.68
N VAL A 21 -6.53 -16.24 -5.98
CA VAL A 21 -7.45 -15.40 -5.22
C VAL A 21 -7.85 -16.10 -3.92
N LEU A 22 -8.02 -15.32 -2.85
CA LEU A 22 -8.50 -15.77 -1.54
C LEU A 22 -10.01 -16.01 -1.58
N SER A 23 -10.51 -16.91 -0.73
CA SER A 23 -11.96 -16.96 -0.47
C SER A 23 -12.43 -15.73 0.31
N ARG A 24 -13.72 -15.38 0.23
CA ARG A 24 -14.34 -14.29 1.03
C ARG A 24 -13.97 -14.35 2.52
N ARG A 25 -13.99 -15.54 3.11
CA ARG A 25 -13.66 -15.74 4.53
C ARG A 25 -12.18 -15.44 4.81
N GLN A 26 -11.29 -15.85 3.91
CA GLN A 26 -9.85 -15.55 4.00
C GLN A 26 -9.55 -14.07 3.77
N VAL A 27 -10.27 -13.39 2.86
CA VAL A 27 -10.16 -11.93 2.68
C VAL A 27 -10.50 -11.23 3.98
N TYR A 28 -11.63 -11.55 4.61
CA TYR A 28 -12.02 -10.95 5.89
C TYR A 28 -11.02 -11.23 7.00
N GLY A 29 -10.49 -12.46 7.09
CA GLY A 29 -9.43 -12.81 8.04
C GLY A 29 -8.12 -12.06 7.78
N ALA A 30 -7.77 -11.82 6.52
CA ALA A 30 -6.58 -11.05 6.15
C ALA A 30 -6.72 -9.57 6.52
N LEU A 31 -7.89 -8.96 6.28
CA LEU A 31 -8.16 -7.58 6.69
C LEU A 31 -8.11 -7.42 8.20
N ASP A 32 -8.70 -8.35 8.96
CA ASP A 32 -8.66 -8.31 10.42
C ASP A 32 -7.23 -8.49 10.96
N TRP A 33 -6.45 -9.38 10.33
CA TRP A 33 -5.05 -9.58 10.69
C TRP A 33 -4.22 -8.31 10.42
N LEU A 34 -4.35 -7.73 9.22
CA LEU A 34 -3.61 -6.51 8.84
C LEU A 34 -4.01 -5.32 9.71
N ALA A 35 -5.31 -5.13 9.95
CA ALA A 35 -5.81 -4.11 10.85
C ALA A 35 -5.23 -4.25 12.27
N GLY A 36 -5.20 -5.49 12.80
CA GLY A 36 -4.60 -5.77 14.10
C GLY A 36 -3.09 -5.56 14.12
N PHE A 37 -2.37 -5.92 13.06
CA PHE A 37 -0.93 -5.69 12.92
C PHE A 37 -0.61 -4.18 12.86
N HIS A 38 -1.32 -3.44 12.01
CA HIS A 38 -1.15 -1.99 11.85
C HIS A 38 -1.49 -1.25 13.15
N GLY A 39 -2.65 -1.53 13.76
CA GLY A 39 -3.08 -0.86 14.99
C GLY A 39 -2.13 -1.12 16.16
N ARG A 40 -1.70 -2.37 16.37
CA ARG A 40 -0.74 -2.70 17.45
C ARG A 40 0.63 -2.09 17.26
N SER A 41 1.02 -1.80 16.01
CA SER A 41 2.32 -1.19 15.73
C SER A 41 2.40 0.27 16.16
N TRP A 42 1.27 0.96 16.37
CA TRP A 42 1.23 2.35 16.81
C TRP A 42 1.98 2.59 18.12
N ASP A 43 1.94 1.62 19.04
CA ASP A 43 2.66 1.67 20.32
C ASP A 43 4.17 1.43 20.19
N TRP A 44 4.63 0.94 19.04
CA TRP A 44 6.01 0.51 18.79
C TRP A 44 6.76 1.41 17.81
N LEU A 45 6.10 2.45 17.29
CA LEU A 45 6.72 3.35 16.33
C LEU A 45 7.93 4.05 16.94
N PRO A 46 9.03 4.22 16.17
CA PRO A 46 10.19 4.92 16.66
C PRO A 46 9.86 6.40 16.83
N LYS A 47 10.37 7.01 17.90
CA LYS A 47 10.28 8.47 18.10
C LYS A 47 11.16 9.26 17.14
N ASP A 48 12.17 8.59 16.58
CA ASP A 48 13.21 9.16 15.75
C ASP A 48 13.34 8.30 14.49
N LEU A 49 12.90 8.86 13.37
CA LEU A 49 12.86 8.20 12.07
C LEU A 49 14.26 7.94 11.50
N ASP A 50 15.29 8.67 11.95
CA ASP A 50 16.67 8.48 11.47
C ASP A 50 17.23 7.11 11.86
N GLN A 51 16.63 6.47 12.87
CA GLN A 51 16.98 5.12 13.29
C GLN A 51 16.56 4.05 12.29
N CYS A 52 15.54 4.32 11.46
CA CYS A 52 15.07 3.38 10.44
C CYS A 52 16.09 3.20 9.31
N VAL A 53 15.98 2.06 8.61
CA VAL A 53 16.82 1.75 7.45
C VAL A 53 16.30 2.50 6.22
N LEU A 54 17.16 3.27 5.55
CA LEU A 54 16.81 4.01 4.34
C LEU A 54 16.67 3.07 3.13
N PRO A 55 16.14 3.55 1.98
CA PRO A 55 16.16 2.78 0.74
C PRO A 55 17.57 2.26 0.43
N PRO A 56 17.75 1.06 -0.15
CA PRO A 56 19.04 0.37 -0.19
C PRO A 56 20.22 1.21 -0.72
N LEU A 57 20.00 2.00 -1.78
CA LEU A 57 21.03 2.86 -2.38
C LEU A 57 21.39 4.08 -1.50
N GLU A 58 20.41 4.61 -0.78
CA GLU A 58 20.61 5.72 0.16
C GLU A 58 21.27 5.23 1.45
N GLU A 59 20.82 4.09 1.97
CA GLU A 59 21.41 3.45 3.13
C GLU A 59 22.87 3.07 2.91
N SER A 60 23.19 2.54 1.73
CA SER A 60 24.57 2.25 1.34
C SER A 60 25.45 3.50 1.38
N ARG A 61 24.97 4.62 0.80
CA ARG A 61 25.66 5.92 0.86
C ARG A 61 25.81 6.43 2.29
N ARG A 62 24.76 6.33 3.11
CA ARG A 62 24.79 6.74 4.52
C ARG A 62 25.83 5.97 5.32
N ARG A 63 25.93 4.65 5.12
CA ARG A 63 26.93 3.82 5.82
C ARG A 63 28.36 4.12 5.39
N GLN A 64 28.56 4.47 4.12
CA GLN A 64 29.86 4.87 3.59
C GLN A 64 30.32 6.22 4.19
N SER A 65 29.41 7.19 4.34
CA SER A 65 29.74 8.51 4.87
C SER A 65 29.91 8.55 6.39
N THR A 66 29.15 7.75 7.15
CA THR A 66 29.11 7.80 8.63
C THR A 66 30.04 6.80 9.33
N GLY A 67 30.76 5.96 8.59
CA GLY A 67 31.81 5.10 9.16
C GLY A 67 31.34 3.88 9.97
N LYS A 68 30.03 3.54 9.98
CA LYS A 68 29.41 2.19 10.15
C LYS A 68 28.00 2.22 10.77
N THR A 69 27.57 3.30 11.42
CA THR A 69 26.25 3.36 12.08
C THR A 69 25.20 3.88 11.11
N GLY A 70 24.72 3.00 10.23
CA GLY A 70 23.47 3.22 9.49
C GLY A 70 22.24 2.95 10.36
N GLY A 71 21.08 2.93 9.71
CA GLY A 71 19.82 2.58 10.35
C GLY A 71 19.86 1.18 10.93
N ARG A 72 19.03 0.94 11.93
CA ARG A 72 18.89 -0.34 12.63
C ARG A 72 17.40 -0.67 12.75
N GLY A 73 17.05 -1.93 12.53
CA GLY A 73 15.66 -2.38 12.63
C GLY A 73 14.96 -2.36 11.28
N LEU A 74 13.79 -1.72 11.22
CA LEU A 74 12.86 -1.79 10.09
C LEU A 74 13.10 -0.67 9.07
N TRP A 75 12.53 -0.81 7.88
CA TRP A 75 12.64 0.18 6.81
C TRP A 75 11.91 1.49 7.17
N LEU A 76 12.50 2.63 6.78
CA LEU A 76 11.87 3.95 6.92
C LEU A 76 10.61 4.02 6.07
N ASN A 77 10.64 3.46 4.87
CA ASN A 77 9.47 3.29 4.02
C ASN A 77 9.33 1.80 3.73
N GLY A 78 8.23 1.20 4.22
CA GLY A 78 7.93 -0.21 4.05
C GLY A 78 7.56 -0.55 2.61
N GLY A 79 7.66 -1.82 2.27
CA GLY A 79 7.49 -2.31 0.90
C GLY A 79 8.73 -2.08 0.03
N TYR A 80 8.58 -2.38 -1.25
CA TYR A 80 9.65 -2.23 -2.26
C TYR A 80 9.17 -1.50 -3.52
N THR A 81 7.92 -1.07 -3.49
CA THR A 81 7.17 -0.59 -4.65
C THR A 81 7.25 0.92 -4.77
N TYR A 82 7.51 1.63 -3.66
CA TYR A 82 7.56 3.10 -3.61
C TYR A 82 8.64 3.70 -4.52
N LEU A 83 8.41 4.94 -4.95
CA LEU A 83 9.18 5.56 -6.03
C LEU A 83 10.71 5.59 -5.81
N ALA A 84 11.18 5.82 -4.58
CA ALA A 84 12.62 5.92 -4.32
C ALA A 84 13.39 4.60 -4.58
N THR A 85 12.75 3.43 -4.48
CA THR A 85 13.36 2.15 -4.88
C THR A 85 13.19 1.83 -6.37
N ARG A 86 12.38 2.60 -7.10
CA ARG A 86 11.94 2.33 -8.49
C ARG A 86 12.17 3.49 -9.45
N ARG A 87 13.21 4.30 -9.21
CA ARG A 87 13.53 5.48 -10.03
C ARG A 87 13.91 5.13 -11.48
N LYS A 88 14.51 3.96 -11.73
CA LYS A 88 14.87 3.54 -13.09
C LYS A 88 13.63 3.19 -13.90
N GLU A 89 12.75 2.42 -13.30
CA GLU A 89 11.49 1.98 -13.88
C GLU A 89 10.56 3.17 -14.11
N TYR A 90 10.52 4.11 -13.16
CA TYR A 90 9.82 5.39 -13.36
C TYR A 90 10.38 6.19 -14.55
N ALA A 91 11.72 6.27 -14.71
CA ALA A 91 12.33 6.93 -15.86
C ALA A 91 11.96 6.23 -17.18
N SER A 92 11.92 4.90 -17.20
CA SER A 92 11.42 4.15 -18.37
C SER A 92 9.96 4.44 -18.69
N LEU A 93 9.09 4.59 -17.67
CA LEU A 93 7.70 5.00 -17.89
C LEU A 93 7.60 6.43 -18.45
N VAL A 94 8.46 7.36 -18.01
CA VAL A 94 8.52 8.72 -18.58
C VAL A 94 8.87 8.69 -20.08
N GLU A 95 9.75 7.79 -20.48
CA GLU A 95 10.18 7.63 -21.89
C GLU A 95 9.15 6.90 -22.76
N ASP A 96 8.26 6.09 -22.17
CA ASP A 96 7.20 5.36 -22.85
C ASP A 96 6.00 6.25 -23.17
N THR A 97 6.12 7.10 -24.19
CA THR A 97 5.07 8.04 -24.58
C THR A 97 3.82 7.39 -25.19
N ASP A 98 3.88 6.10 -25.52
CA ASP A 98 2.73 5.34 -26.02
C ASP A 98 1.84 4.85 -24.86
N SER A 99 2.38 4.77 -23.65
CA SER A 99 1.62 4.45 -22.43
C SER A 99 0.80 5.64 -21.95
N GLU A 100 -0.51 5.46 -21.77
CA GLU A 100 -1.40 6.48 -21.17
C GLU A 100 -0.90 6.92 -19.79
N TRP A 101 -0.27 6.00 -19.06
CA TRP A 101 0.23 6.20 -17.70
C TRP A 101 1.44 7.13 -17.67
N SER A 102 2.20 7.25 -18.76
CA SER A 102 3.29 8.22 -18.86
C SER A 102 2.75 9.65 -18.75
N GLY A 103 1.78 10.02 -19.57
CA GLY A 103 1.14 11.33 -19.50
C GLY A 103 0.42 11.56 -18.18
N ALA A 104 -0.34 10.56 -17.72
CA ALA A 104 -1.22 10.69 -16.55
C ALA A 104 -0.46 10.76 -15.21
N LEU A 105 0.65 10.04 -15.07
CA LEU A 105 1.38 9.92 -13.80
C LEU A 105 2.71 10.68 -13.79
N CYS A 106 3.39 10.77 -14.93
CA CYS A 106 4.70 11.41 -15.04
C CYS A 106 4.63 12.87 -15.49
N GLY A 107 3.48 13.31 -16.02
CA GLY A 107 3.23 14.70 -16.36
C GLY A 107 3.25 15.61 -15.11
N VAL A 108 3.77 16.83 -15.29
CA VAL A 108 3.80 17.87 -14.24
C VAL A 108 2.55 18.74 -14.38
N PRO A 109 1.63 18.73 -13.39
CA PRO A 109 0.45 19.58 -13.42
C PRO A 109 0.82 21.07 -13.41
N GLU A 110 -0.05 21.91 -13.97
CA GLU A 110 0.13 23.37 -13.95
C GLU A 110 0.23 23.88 -12.50
N GLY A 111 1.24 24.71 -12.22
CA GLY A 111 1.50 25.22 -10.87
C GLY A 111 2.25 24.26 -9.93
N SER A 112 2.67 23.08 -10.42
CA SER A 112 3.51 22.13 -9.68
C SER A 112 4.96 22.12 -10.19
N SER A 113 5.88 21.71 -9.32
CA SER A 113 7.23 21.29 -9.72
C SER A 113 7.42 19.78 -9.74
N LEU A 114 6.40 19.03 -9.30
CA LEU A 114 6.42 17.56 -9.15
C LEU A 114 5.35 16.95 -10.05
N SER A 115 5.65 15.78 -10.62
CA SER A 115 4.63 14.97 -11.30
C SER A 115 3.63 14.40 -10.30
N VAL A 116 2.48 13.90 -10.79
CA VAL A 116 1.50 13.24 -9.94
C VAL A 116 2.12 12.06 -9.18
N ALA A 117 2.91 11.22 -9.87
CA ALA A 117 3.64 10.11 -9.26
C ALA A 117 4.58 10.57 -8.12
N GLU A 118 5.29 11.68 -8.31
CA GLU A 118 6.20 12.24 -7.30
C GLU A 118 5.45 12.83 -6.11
N MET A 119 4.34 13.52 -6.35
CA MET A 119 3.49 14.06 -5.30
C MET A 119 2.87 12.95 -4.44
N VAL A 120 2.36 11.90 -5.09
CA VAL A 120 1.82 10.70 -4.44
C VAL A 120 2.90 10.01 -3.59
N ALA A 121 4.08 9.79 -4.17
CA ALA A 121 5.19 9.15 -3.45
C ALA A 121 5.67 9.99 -2.26
N LEU A 122 5.73 11.31 -2.41
CA LEU A 122 6.06 12.24 -1.32
C LEU A 122 5.04 12.13 -0.20
N PHE A 123 3.74 12.19 -0.53
CA PHE A 123 2.68 12.06 0.46
C PHE A 123 2.72 10.73 1.22
N LEU A 124 2.98 9.61 0.53
CA LEU A 124 3.04 8.28 1.16
C LEU A 124 4.33 8.02 1.92
N THR A 125 5.37 8.86 1.73
CA THR A 125 6.61 8.74 2.49
C THR A 125 6.33 8.98 3.98
N PRO A 126 6.77 8.08 4.88
CA PRO A 126 6.54 8.24 6.31
C PRO A 126 7.17 9.52 6.86
N CYS A 127 6.37 10.27 7.62
CA CYS A 127 6.76 11.55 8.21
C CYS A 127 6.33 11.71 9.67
N GLY A 128 5.87 10.63 10.31
CA GLY A 128 5.47 10.62 11.72
C GLY A 128 4.00 10.98 11.96
N ARG A 129 3.13 10.78 10.96
CA ARG A 129 1.68 10.97 11.13
C ARG A 129 1.13 9.98 12.15
N SER A 130 0.13 10.38 12.92
CA SER A 130 -0.50 9.57 14.00
C SER A 130 -1.16 8.27 13.53
N VAL A 131 -1.44 8.17 12.22
CA VAL A 131 -2.06 7.00 11.57
C VAL A 131 -1.06 6.13 10.81
N GLU A 132 0.21 6.55 10.71
CA GLU A 132 1.26 5.67 10.19
C GLU A 132 1.44 4.48 11.11
N SER A 133 1.77 3.34 10.51
CA SER A 133 1.94 2.05 11.19
C SER A 133 3.17 1.34 10.62
N TYR A 134 3.57 0.22 11.21
CA TYR A 134 4.32 -0.75 10.43
C TYR A 134 3.39 -1.43 9.42
N ILE A 135 3.86 -1.56 8.18
CA ILE A 135 3.21 -2.29 7.10
C ILE A 135 4.03 -3.53 6.76
N HIS A 136 3.37 -4.58 6.28
CA HIS A 136 4.00 -5.83 5.86
C HIS A 136 4.89 -5.61 4.62
N GLY A 137 4.41 -4.85 3.63
CA GLY A 137 5.18 -4.43 2.46
C GLY A 137 5.20 -5.41 1.28
N ASP A 138 4.77 -6.66 1.48
CA ASP A 138 4.57 -7.66 0.41
C ASP A 138 3.34 -8.55 0.67
N VAL A 139 2.18 -7.91 0.87
CA VAL A 139 0.91 -8.63 1.10
C VAL A 139 0.43 -9.30 -0.18
N LYS A 140 0.20 -10.61 -0.12
CA LYS A 140 -0.37 -11.46 -1.19
C LYS A 140 -0.74 -12.83 -0.63
N SER A 141 -1.56 -13.59 -1.35
CA SER A 141 -1.97 -14.95 -1.01
C SER A 141 -0.78 -15.88 -0.73
N GLU A 142 0.32 -15.72 -1.46
CA GLU A 142 1.51 -16.54 -1.32
C GLU A 142 2.21 -16.32 0.02
N ASN A 143 2.02 -15.16 0.65
CA ASN A 143 2.68 -14.77 1.89
C ASN A 143 1.77 -14.96 3.12
N LEU A 144 0.76 -15.84 3.03
CA LEU A 144 -0.09 -16.15 4.17
C LEU A 144 -0.44 -17.63 4.31
N PHE A 145 -0.63 -18.04 5.56
CA PHE A 145 -1.30 -19.29 5.92
C PHE A 145 -2.65 -19.00 6.55
N THR A 146 -3.58 -19.95 6.44
CA THR A 146 -4.90 -19.88 7.06
C THR A 146 -5.23 -21.11 7.89
N THR A 147 -6.18 -20.98 8.80
CA THR A 147 -6.88 -22.12 9.44
C THR A 147 -7.64 -22.94 8.39
N ASN A 148 -8.05 -24.17 8.73
CA ASN A 148 -8.88 -24.98 7.83
C ASN A 148 -10.18 -24.27 7.43
N ASP A 149 -10.76 -23.51 8.36
CA ASP A 149 -11.97 -22.73 8.11
C ASP A 149 -11.69 -21.42 7.37
N GLY A 150 -10.42 -21.02 7.20
CA GLY A 150 -10.03 -19.80 6.51
C GLY A 150 -10.36 -18.49 7.25
N ASP A 151 -10.83 -18.54 8.50
CA ASP A 151 -11.21 -17.34 9.29
C ASP A 151 -10.05 -16.65 9.99
N LYS A 152 -8.94 -17.35 10.19
CA LYS A 152 -7.74 -16.76 10.78
C LYS A 152 -6.59 -16.91 9.81
N VAL A 153 -5.84 -15.84 9.71
CA VAL A 153 -4.71 -15.69 8.81
C VAL A 153 -3.45 -15.48 9.64
N ALA A 154 -2.31 -15.93 9.11
CA ALA A 154 -0.99 -15.55 9.57
C ALA A 154 -0.14 -15.18 8.36
N PHE A 155 0.23 -13.91 8.25
CA PHE A 155 1.20 -13.46 7.26
C PHE A 155 2.63 -13.86 7.66
N PHE A 156 3.48 -14.07 6.65
CA PHE A 156 4.90 -14.34 6.79
C PHE A 156 5.68 -13.64 5.68
N ASP A 157 7.01 -13.70 5.76
CA ASP A 157 7.93 -12.99 4.86
C ASP A 157 7.89 -11.45 5.02
N PHE A 158 8.23 -11.00 6.23
CA PHE A 158 8.33 -9.58 6.59
C PHE A 158 9.64 -8.93 6.11
N GLN A 159 10.24 -9.39 5.00
CA GLN A 159 11.53 -8.84 4.53
C GLN A 159 11.43 -7.35 4.14
N TYR A 160 10.23 -6.86 3.82
CA TYR A 160 9.94 -5.47 3.45
C TYR A 160 9.18 -4.68 4.52
N VAL A 161 9.16 -5.17 5.76
CA VAL A 161 8.45 -4.49 6.86
C VAL A 161 9.07 -3.13 7.18
N GLY A 162 8.24 -2.10 7.27
CA GLY A 162 8.69 -0.73 7.54
C GLY A 162 7.52 0.18 7.86
N LEU A 163 7.80 1.47 8.07
CA LEU A 163 6.74 2.45 8.29
C LEU A 163 5.94 2.69 7.01
N GLY A 164 4.66 3.02 7.16
CA GLY A 164 3.79 3.37 6.04
C GLY A 164 2.36 3.59 6.49
N LEU A 165 1.50 3.92 5.54
CA LEU A 165 0.06 3.88 5.75
C LEU A 165 -0.44 2.46 5.46
N GLY A 166 -1.22 1.87 6.36
CA GLY A 166 -1.72 0.50 6.20
C GLY A 166 -2.51 0.25 4.91
N VAL A 167 -3.06 1.29 4.28
CA VAL A 167 -3.72 1.22 2.96
C VAL A 167 -2.77 0.82 1.82
N CYS A 168 -1.45 1.02 1.97
CA CYS A 168 -0.46 0.55 0.98
C CYS A 168 -0.42 -0.98 0.89
N ASP A 169 -0.56 -1.68 2.03
CA ASP A 169 -0.72 -3.13 2.05
C ASP A 169 -2.06 -3.55 1.44
N LEU A 170 -3.14 -2.79 1.71
CA LEU A 170 -4.46 -3.07 1.15
C LEU A 170 -4.48 -2.93 -0.37
N ALA A 171 -3.79 -1.93 -0.94
CA ALA A 171 -3.79 -1.69 -2.39
C ALA A 171 -3.26 -2.93 -3.12
N LYS A 172 -2.15 -3.47 -2.60
CA LYS A 172 -1.57 -4.70 -3.11
C LYS A 172 -2.46 -5.92 -2.85
N LEU A 173 -3.02 -6.07 -1.65
CA LEU A 173 -3.93 -7.17 -1.33
C LEU A 173 -5.13 -7.21 -2.28
N PHE A 174 -5.77 -6.06 -2.50
CA PHE A 174 -6.99 -5.94 -3.30
C PHE A 174 -6.70 -6.26 -4.76
N THR A 175 -5.57 -5.80 -5.29
CA THR A 175 -5.19 -6.14 -6.66
C THR A 175 -4.76 -7.60 -6.79
N CYS A 176 -3.96 -8.13 -5.87
CA CYS A 176 -3.29 -9.42 -6.07
C CYS A 176 -4.05 -10.64 -5.52
N SER A 177 -5.02 -10.45 -4.62
CA SER A 177 -5.52 -11.58 -3.83
C SER A 177 -7.00 -11.50 -3.46
N VAL A 178 -7.64 -10.34 -3.56
CA VAL A 178 -9.10 -10.23 -3.37
C VAL A 178 -9.80 -10.61 -4.68
N PRO A 179 -10.78 -11.53 -4.66
CA PRO A 179 -11.62 -11.79 -5.82
C PRO A 179 -12.34 -10.53 -6.32
N LEU A 180 -12.43 -10.36 -7.63
CA LEU A 180 -13.06 -9.19 -8.24
C LEU A 180 -14.54 -9.02 -7.81
N ASP A 181 -15.28 -10.10 -7.60
CA ASP A 181 -16.68 -10.11 -7.12
C ASP A 181 -16.87 -9.56 -5.69
N LEU A 182 -15.78 -9.33 -4.96
CA LEU A 182 -15.83 -8.64 -3.67
C LEU A 182 -15.48 -7.15 -3.78
N LEU A 183 -15.01 -6.69 -4.95
CA LEU A 183 -14.60 -5.31 -5.18
C LEU A 183 -15.67 -4.53 -5.95
N VAL A 184 -16.33 -5.17 -6.92
CA VAL A 184 -17.31 -4.54 -7.80
C VAL A 184 -18.71 -5.11 -7.56
N ASP A 185 -19.73 -4.31 -7.85
CA ASP A 185 -21.12 -4.68 -7.60
C ASP A 185 -21.62 -5.73 -8.63
N ASP A 186 -21.16 -5.62 -9.89
CA ASP A 186 -21.51 -6.53 -11.00
C ASP A 186 -20.25 -7.09 -11.69
N ALA A 187 -19.68 -8.18 -11.14
CA ALA A 187 -18.43 -8.75 -11.63
C ALA A 187 -18.54 -9.55 -12.95
N ASP A 188 -19.76 -9.83 -13.41
CA ASP A 188 -20.01 -10.53 -14.67
C ASP A 188 -20.07 -9.57 -15.89
N GLU A 189 -20.07 -8.25 -15.64
CA GLU A 189 -20.04 -7.23 -16.69
C GLU A 189 -18.60 -6.74 -16.97
N LEU A 190 -18.38 -6.25 -18.20
CA LEU A 190 -17.13 -5.58 -18.52
C LEU A 190 -17.00 -4.31 -17.69
N LEU A 191 -15.86 -4.15 -17.01
CA LEU A 191 -15.62 -2.95 -16.22
C LEU A 191 -15.58 -1.71 -17.13
N PRO A 192 -16.17 -0.57 -16.69
CA PRO A 192 -16.07 0.68 -17.42
C PRO A 192 -14.61 1.19 -17.43
N GLU A 193 -14.29 2.05 -18.39
CA GLU A 193 -12.95 2.66 -18.51
C GLU A 193 -12.56 3.46 -17.25
N GLN A 194 -13.54 4.09 -16.60
CA GLN A 194 -13.41 4.75 -15.31
C GLN A 194 -14.44 4.18 -14.34
N LEU A 195 -13.99 3.85 -13.14
CA LEU A 195 -14.82 3.24 -12.11
C LEU A 195 -14.67 4.03 -10.82
N GLU A 196 -15.76 4.56 -10.26
CA GLU A 196 -15.76 5.11 -8.90
C GLU A 196 -15.72 3.98 -7.86
N MET A 197 -15.39 4.28 -6.61
CA MET A 197 -15.39 3.28 -5.54
C MET A 197 -16.78 2.63 -5.42
N GLN A 198 -16.84 1.31 -5.62
CA GLN A 198 -18.07 0.52 -5.54
C GLN A 198 -18.37 0.08 -4.10
N ASN A 199 -19.56 -0.50 -3.86
CA ASN A 199 -19.96 -0.90 -2.52
C ASN A 199 -19.07 -2.00 -1.96
N GLY A 200 -18.67 -2.98 -2.78
CA GLY A 200 -17.75 -4.05 -2.37
C GLY A 200 -16.42 -3.52 -1.84
N GLU A 201 -15.71 -2.70 -2.63
CA GLU A 201 -14.48 -2.01 -2.22
C GLU A 201 -14.67 -1.22 -0.92
N GLN A 202 -15.74 -0.43 -0.82
CA GLN A 202 -16.06 0.38 0.35
C GLN A 202 -16.29 -0.48 1.61
N GLU A 203 -17.05 -1.57 1.51
CA GLU A 203 -17.33 -2.47 2.65
C GLU A 203 -16.06 -3.12 3.20
N LEU A 204 -15.13 -3.53 2.32
CA LEU A 204 -13.85 -4.09 2.74
C LEU A 204 -12.99 -3.05 3.47
N LEU A 205 -12.95 -1.81 2.98
CA LEU A 205 -12.24 -0.72 3.66
C LEU A 205 -12.88 -0.36 5.00
N GLN A 206 -14.20 -0.33 5.08
CA GLN A 206 -14.93 -0.09 6.33
C GLN A 206 -14.70 -1.20 7.35
N ARG A 207 -14.62 -2.46 6.91
CA ARG A 207 -14.23 -3.59 7.77
C ARG A 207 -12.82 -3.40 8.31
N TYR A 208 -11.85 -3.14 7.45
CA TYR A 208 -10.47 -2.88 7.85
C TYR A 208 -10.41 -1.75 8.88
N ARG A 209 -11.06 -0.62 8.60
CA ARG A 209 -11.12 0.54 9.50
C ARG A 209 -11.72 0.21 10.86
N SER A 210 -12.84 -0.52 10.86
CA SER A 210 -13.53 -0.92 12.10
C SER A 210 -12.67 -1.85 12.94
N SER A 211 -11.95 -2.79 12.32
CA SER A 211 -11.00 -3.66 13.01
C SER A 211 -9.75 -2.90 13.49
N LEU A 212 -9.28 -1.90 12.73
CA LEU A 212 -8.11 -1.09 13.06
C LEU A 212 -8.38 -0.22 14.30
N LEU A 213 -9.60 0.31 14.41
CA LEU A 213 -10.00 1.23 15.46
C LEU A 213 -10.71 0.54 16.65
N ARG A 214 -10.67 -0.79 16.74
CA ARG A 214 -11.43 -1.56 17.73
C ARG A 214 -11.19 -1.10 19.17
N ASP A 215 -9.94 -0.78 19.51
CA ASP A 215 -9.49 -0.40 20.84
C ASP A 215 -9.09 1.09 20.91
N GLU A 216 -9.51 1.89 19.94
CA GLU A 216 -9.01 3.23 19.65
C GLU A 216 -10.16 4.22 19.41
N ALA A 217 -9.87 5.52 19.50
CA ALA A 217 -10.89 6.53 19.25
C ALA A 217 -11.32 6.52 17.78
N SER A 218 -12.63 6.57 17.51
CA SER A 218 -13.17 6.44 16.14
C SER A 218 -12.74 7.56 15.19
N ASP A 219 -12.34 8.71 15.73
CA ASP A 219 -11.86 9.89 15.02
C ASP A 219 -10.34 9.86 14.75
N ARG A 220 -9.59 8.91 15.34
CA ARG A 220 -8.15 8.76 15.09
C ARG A 220 -7.82 8.58 13.60
N TYR A 221 -8.71 7.92 12.87
CA TYR A 221 -8.61 7.75 11.43
C TYR A 221 -10.02 7.79 10.83
N ASP A 222 -10.54 8.98 10.57
CA ASP A 222 -11.87 9.16 9.99
C ASP A 222 -11.97 8.57 8.57
N TRP A 223 -13.21 8.38 8.10
CA TRP A 223 -13.47 7.75 6.82
C TRP A 223 -12.94 8.55 5.62
N GLU A 224 -13.08 9.87 5.63
CA GLU A 224 -12.63 10.71 4.51
C GLU A 224 -11.11 10.71 4.41
N THR A 225 -10.42 10.79 5.55
CA THR A 225 -8.95 10.68 5.58
C THR A 225 -8.48 9.30 5.10
N LEU A 226 -9.12 8.21 5.55
CA LEU A 226 -8.81 6.86 5.07
C LEU A 226 -9.03 6.73 3.57
N LYS A 227 -10.15 7.25 3.05
CA LYS A 227 -10.48 7.23 1.63
C LYS A 227 -9.43 7.95 0.80
N ARG A 228 -9.01 9.16 1.21
CA ARG A 228 -7.95 9.90 0.49
C ARG A 228 -6.62 9.16 0.51
N HIS A 229 -6.23 8.59 1.65
CA HIS A 229 -5.03 7.77 1.74
C HIS A 229 -5.11 6.52 0.85
N TRP A 230 -6.26 5.85 0.82
CA TRP A 230 -6.54 4.69 -0.02
C TRP A 230 -6.42 5.02 -1.51
N GLU A 231 -7.07 6.09 -1.97
CA GLU A 231 -7.00 6.56 -3.34
C GLU A 231 -5.54 6.84 -3.74
N THR A 232 -4.79 7.52 -2.87
CA THR A 232 -3.36 7.79 -3.10
C THR A 232 -2.51 6.52 -3.15
N ALA A 233 -2.81 5.52 -2.32
CA ALA A 233 -2.13 4.23 -2.35
C ALA A 233 -2.41 3.45 -3.66
N LEU A 234 -3.64 3.51 -4.18
CA LEU A 234 -3.97 2.92 -5.49
C LEU A 234 -3.20 3.60 -6.63
N VAL A 235 -3.09 4.93 -6.61
CA VAL A 235 -2.33 5.66 -7.64
C VAL A 235 -0.84 5.28 -7.61
N ASP A 236 -0.22 5.16 -6.43
CA ASP A 236 1.18 4.72 -6.34
C ASP A 236 1.36 3.26 -6.80
N TRP A 237 0.41 2.40 -6.45
CA TRP A 237 0.43 1.00 -6.85
C TRP A 237 0.28 0.84 -8.37
N CYS A 238 -0.61 1.63 -8.99
CA CYS A 238 -0.75 1.69 -10.45
C CYS A 238 0.52 2.21 -11.12
N ARG A 239 1.13 3.28 -10.59
CA ARG A 239 2.44 3.77 -11.07
C ARG A 239 3.47 2.65 -11.04
N PHE A 240 3.54 1.90 -9.95
CA PHE A 240 4.47 0.78 -9.85
C PHE A 240 4.21 -0.26 -10.95
N GLN A 241 2.97 -0.73 -11.11
CA GLN A 241 2.63 -1.71 -12.14
C GLN A 241 2.84 -1.18 -13.57
N ALA A 242 2.50 0.08 -13.85
CA ALA A 242 2.75 0.69 -15.16
C ALA A 242 4.23 0.67 -15.56
N SER A 243 5.13 0.79 -14.58
CA SER A 243 6.59 0.78 -14.81
C SER A 243 7.26 -0.59 -14.71
N TRP A 244 6.57 -1.60 -14.17
CA TRP A 244 7.14 -2.93 -13.86
C TRP A 244 6.44 -4.08 -14.60
N GLY A 245 5.18 -3.90 -14.97
CA GLY A 245 4.28 -4.91 -15.50
C GLY A 245 3.00 -4.99 -14.68
N PHE A 246 1.87 -5.28 -15.31
CA PHE A 246 0.57 -5.40 -14.64
C PHE A 246 0.21 -6.84 -14.29
N TRP A 247 -0.47 -7.04 -13.16
CA TRP A 247 -1.02 -8.33 -12.73
C TRP A 247 -2.15 -8.20 -11.70
N GLY A 248 -2.94 -9.26 -11.57
CA GLY A 248 -4.08 -9.32 -10.65
C GLY A 248 -5.31 -8.64 -11.25
N ASN A 249 -6.07 -7.93 -10.42
CA ASN A 249 -7.23 -7.14 -10.83
C ASN A 249 -6.80 -5.84 -11.55
N THR A 250 -6.07 -5.98 -12.67
CA THR A 250 -5.51 -4.87 -13.46
C THR A 250 -6.59 -3.93 -13.96
N GLU A 251 -7.62 -4.46 -14.62
CA GLU A 251 -8.69 -3.63 -15.20
C GLU A 251 -9.41 -2.80 -14.13
N TRP A 252 -9.64 -3.38 -12.95
CA TRP A 252 -10.18 -2.67 -11.79
C TRP A 252 -9.23 -1.57 -11.31
N LEU A 253 -7.94 -1.88 -11.12
CA LEU A 253 -6.95 -0.91 -10.66
C LEU A 253 -6.87 0.28 -11.62
N GLU A 254 -6.75 0.01 -12.91
CA GLU A 254 -6.66 1.03 -13.96
C GLU A 254 -7.93 1.89 -13.98
N ALA A 255 -9.12 1.29 -13.99
CA ALA A 255 -10.38 2.03 -14.00
C ALA A 255 -10.58 2.89 -12.74
N ARG A 256 -10.19 2.38 -11.57
CA ARG A 256 -10.21 3.15 -10.31
C ARG A 256 -9.24 4.33 -10.37
N VAL A 257 -8.03 4.13 -10.88
CA VAL A 257 -7.01 5.18 -10.96
C VAL A 257 -7.42 6.26 -11.98
N ARG A 258 -7.97 5.90 -13.15
CA ARG A 258 -8.50 6.90 -14.09
C ARG A 258 -9.58 7.78 -13.46
N SER A 259 -10.48 7.18 -12.67
CA SER A 259 -11.49 7.92 -11.90
C SER A 259 -10.86 8.86 -10.85
N ILE A 260 -9.88 8.39 -10.08
CA ILE A 260 -9.18 9.19 -9.06
C ILE A 260 -8.42 10.38 -9.69
N LEU A 261 -7.70 10.15 -10.78
CA LEU A 261 -6.96 11.20 -11.47
C LEU A 261 -7.88 12.26 -12.10
N SER A 262 -9.11 11.88 -12.43
CA SER A 262 -10.14 12.79 -12.93
C SER A 262 -10.80 13.62 -11.82
N ASP A 263 -10.77 13.17 -10.56
CA ASP A 263 -11.31 13.90 -9.39
C ASP A 263 -10.48 15.15 -9.08
N GLN A 264 -11.06 16.33 -9.33
CA GLN A 264 -10.43 17.61 -8.99
C GLN A 264 -10.25 17.79 -7.48
N GLN A 265 -11.19 17.30 -6.66
CA GLN A 265 -11.11 17.43 -5.21
C GLN A 265 -9.94 16.62 -4.65
N TRP A 266 -9.69 15.43 -5.19
CA TRP A 266 -8.52 14.62 -4.84
C TRP A 266 -7.22 15.34 -5.21
N ARG A 267 -7.12 15.86 -6.44
CA ARG A 267 -5.92 16.59 -6.92
C ARG A 267 -5.62 17.80 -6.04
N ASP A 268 -6.63 18.63 -5.76
CA ASP A 268 -6.50 19.80 -4.90
C ASP A 268 -6.11 19.42 -3.47
N TRP A 269 -6.67 18.32 -2.94
CA TRP A 269 -6.32 17.79 -1.64
C TRP A 269 -4.86 17.31 -1.59
N LEU A 270 -4.39 16.60 -2.61
CA LEU A 270 -3.00 16.13 -2.68
C LEU A 270 -2.03 17.30 -2.73
N HIS A 271 -2.29 18.31 -3.57
CA HIS A 271 -1.48 19.54 -3.66
C HIS A 271 -1.36 20.26 -2.31
N ARG A 272 -2.47 20.42 -1.59
CA ARG A 272 -2.45 21.05 -0.25
C ARG A 272 -1.67 20.20 0.76
N SER A 273 -1.84 18.88 0.71
CA SER A 273 -1.22 17.94 1.66
C SER A 273 0.30 17.96 1.57
N ILE A 274 0.87 17.95 0.37
CA ILE A 274 2.33 17.99 0.19
C ILE A 274 2.93 19.38 0.49
N SER A 275 2.17 20.45 0.27
CA SER A 275 2.63 21.82 0.58
C SER A 275 2.79 22.01 2.08
N SER A 276 1.89 21.39 2.87
CA SER A 276 1.95 21.43 4.34
C SER A 276 3.09 20.59 4.94
N GLN A 277 3.63 19.62 4.19
CA GLN A 277 4.79 18.81 4.62
C GLN A 277 6.14 19.47 4.32
N SER A 278 6.15 20.50 3.46
CA SER A 278 7.37 21.20 3.03
C SER A 278 7.62 22.52 3.80
N ALA A 279 6.76 22.85 4.77
CA ALA A 279 6.85 24.04 5.63
C ALA A 279 7.25 23.63 7.06
#